data_AF-A0AA39FNG9-F1
#
_entry.id   AF-A0AA39FNG9-F1
#
_cell.length_a   1.000
_cell.length_b   1.000
_cell.length_c   1.000
_cell.angle_alpha   90.00
_cell.angle_beta   90.00
_cell.angle_gamma   90.00
#
_symmetry.space_group_name_H-M   'P 1'
#
loop_
_entity.id
_entity.type
_entity.pdbx_description
1 polymer ?
#
loop_
_entity_poly.entity_id
_entity_poly.type
_entity_poly.pdbx_seq_one_letter_code
_entity_poly.pdbx_strand_id
1 'polypeptide(L)'
;MLSFLWVGTCLCMDTIEFNLVMADTENSSSDESLDVTSEKFNPIKALYSSSSIIPVPSAQTYDNITKYEAAIKGVIIKHHNKSKDVSNKEKSVKQHILLHQDSNAEEKNQRDLKNYRNVLSRMGNSLGPLQVLYNCMETKLRIKVFTRSARGIRGFIEAYVAAFDKHWNLALEDCTETWTRKIKRKAPALGAPIKLDDIIEEEDVPKVIVKETNGKTETLMRHVSQMLLRGEQIAIIVVIH
;
A
#
# COMPACT_ATOMS: atom_id res chain seq x y z
N MET A 1 31.26 43.30 43.03
CA MET A 1 32.08 44.29 42.30
C MET A 1 32.90 43.50 41.30
N LEU A 2 32.86 43.87 40.01
CA LEU A 2 33.43 43.13 38.86
C LEU A 2 32.73 41.76 38.58
N SER A 3 32.64 41.18 37.38
CA SER A 3 32.45 41.62 35.96
C SER A 3 33.28 40.76 34.97
N PHE A 4 32.77 40.56 33.74
CA PHE A 4 33.41 39.89 32.56
C PHE A 4 33.60 38.35 32.64
N LEU A 5 33.63 37.58 31.53
CA LEU A 5 32.90 37.62 30.23
C LEU A 5 33.01 36.23 29.53
N TRP A 6 32.38 36.09 28.35
CA TRP A 6 32.54 35.08 27.25
C TRP A 6 33.98 34.53 27.06
N VAL A 7 34.29 33.34 26.50
CA VAL A 7 33.80 32.57 25.31
C VAL A 7 34.00 31.07 25.65
N GLY A 8 33.38 30.01 25.11
CA GLY A 8 32.76 29.71 23.82
C GLY A 8 33.72 28.88 22.94
N THR A 9 33.36 27.64 22.60
CA THR A 9 34.08 26.82 21.60
C THR A 9 33.20 25.66 21.13
N CYS A 10 33.18 25.40 19.82
CA CYS A 10 32.63 24.18 19.22
C CYS A 10 33.65 23.71 18.19
N LEU A 11 34.13 22.48 18.32
CA LEU A 11 35.16 21.91 17.46
C LEU A 11 34.59 20.72 16.70
N CYS A 12 34.49 20.87 15.39
CA CYS A 12 34.37 19.76 14.46
C CYS A 12 35.77 19.33 14.03
N MET A 13 35.95 18.03 13.74
CA MET A 13 37.13 17.51 13.04
C MET A 13 36.64 16.58 11.91
N ASP A 14 37.16 16.82 10.71
CA ASP A 14 37.80 15.90 9.74
C ASP A 14 37.30 14.44 9.60
N THR A 15 37.37 13.78 8.44
CA THR A 15 37.93 14.12 7.10
C THR A 15 36.90 13.69 6.00
N ILE A 16 37.13 13.37 4.72
CA ILE A 16 38.29 13.02 3.85
C ILE A 16 38.10 13.70 2.47
N GLU A 17 39.17 13.96 1.73
CA GLU A 17 39.16 14.49 0.35
C GLU A 17 38.62 13.50 -0.70
N PHE A 18 38.29 14.00 -1.90
CA PHE A 18 38.77 13.38 -3.14
C PHE A 18 38.99 14.43 -4.24
N ASN A 19 40.09 14.32 -4.98
CA ASN A 19 40.57 15.38 -5.87
C ASN A 19 39.90 15.39 -7.26
N LEU A 20 39.72 16.58 -7.80
CA LEU A 20 39.27 16.85 -9.18
C LEU A 20 40.49 17.22 -10.04
N VAL A 21 40.66 16.56 -11.18
CA VAL A 21 41.64 16.96 -12.21
C VAL A 21 40.90 17.20 -13.51
N MET A 22 41.02 18.42 -14.03
CA MET A 22 40.61 18.78 -15.38
C MET A 22 41.80 18.71 -16.32
N ALA A 23 41.55 18.34 -17.58
CA ALA A 23 42.52 18.46 -18.67
C ALA A 23 41.76 18.75 -19.97
N ASP A 24 42.01 19.91 -20.58
CA ASP A 24 41.44 20.30 -21.86
C ASP A 24 42.19 19.65 -23.03
N THR A 25 41.52 19.42 -24.16
CA THR A 25 41.93 19.83 -25.53
C THR A 25 41.01 19.19 -26.58
N GLU A 26 40.81 19.90 -27.69
CA GLU A 26 39.98 19.57 -28.85
C GLU A 26 40.47 18.34 -29.64
N ASN A 27 39.55 17.65 -30.35
CA ASN A 27 39.59 17.44 -31.81
C ASN A 27 38.86 16.14 -32.28
N SER A 28 38.09 16.28 -33.37
CA SER A 28 37.63 15.25 -34.32
C SER A 28 37.94 13.77 -34.02
N SER A 29 37.09 13.15 -33.21
CA SER A 29 36.80 11.72 -33.31
C SER A 29 35.30 11.50 -33.13
N SER A 30 34.62 11.04 -34.18
CA SER A 30 33.25 10.57 -34.10
C SER A 30 33.25 9.25 -33.35
N ASP A 31 32.96 9.31 -32.05
CA ASP A 31 33.01 8.18 -31.14
C ASP A 31 31.95 7.12 -31.52
N GLU A 32 32.32 6.16 -32.36
CA GLU A 32 31.47 5.09 -32.92
C GLU A 32 30.71 4.28 -31.86
N SER A 33 31.10 4.38 -30.59
CA SER A 33 30.41 3.75 -29.46
C SER A 33 29.22 4.54 -28.91
N LEU A 34 29.01 5.78 -29.36
CA LEU A 34 27.87 6.64 -29.02
C LEU A 34 26.81 6.72 -30.13
N ASP A 35 27.15 6.36 -31.37
CA ASP A 35 26.21 6.35 -32.49
C ASP A 35 25.28 5.14 -32.43
N VAL A 36 23.98 5.38 -32.31
CA VAL A 36 22.92 4.35 -32.23
C VAL A 36 22.83 3.48 -33.50
N THR A 37 23.40 3.94 -34.62
CA THR A 37 23.41 3.22 -35.91
C THR A 37 24.68 2.40 -36.16
N SER A 38 25.66 2.47 -35.26
CA SER A 38 26.94 1.77 -35.34
C SER A 38 26.88 0.34 -34.77
N GLU A 39 27.56 -0.61 -35.42
CA GLU A 39 27.73 -1.98 -34.90
C GLU A 39 28.47 -2.04 -33.54
N LYS A 40 29.18 -0.97 -33.17
CA LYS A 40 29.98 -0.87 -31.92
C LYS A 40 29.26 -0.06 -30.83
N PHE A 41 27.99 0.26 -31.00
CA PHE A 41 27.21 1.06 -30.04
C PHE A 41 27.24 0.47 -28.62
N ASN A 42 27.60 1.30 -27.64
CA ASN A 42 27.62 0.92 -26.23
C ASN A 42 26.50 1.67 -25.48
N PRO A 43 25.37 1.02 -25.15
CA PRO A 43 24.22 1.68 -24.54
C PRO A 43 24.50 2.26 -23.15
N ILE A 44 25.44 1.66 -22.40
CA ILE A 44 25.83 2.16 -21.07
C ILE A 44 26.64 3.46 -21.22
N LYS A 45 27.62 3.48 -22.14
CA LYS A 45 28.41 4.69 -22.41
C LYS A 45 27.53 5.81 -22.96
N ALA A 46 26.60 5.50 -23.86
CA ALA A 46 25.64 6.46 -24.39
C ALA A 46 24.75 7.07 -23.29
N LEU A 47 24.19 6.25 -22.38
CA LEU A 47 23.31 6.69 -21.29
C LEU A 47 23.98 7.67 -20.31
N TYR A 48 25.29 7.53 -20.07
CA TYR A 48 26.05 8.42 -19.19
C TYR A 48 26.82 9.53 -19.94
N SER A 49 26.74 9.57 -21.28
CA SER A 49 27.37 10.63 -22.09
C SER A 49 26.48 11.87 -22.19
N SER A 50 27.07 13.05 -22.03
CA SER A 50 26.41 14.35 -22.28
C SER A 50 26.33 14.71 -23.77
N SER A 51 26.90 13.89 -24.65
CA SER A 51 27.09 14.15 -26.09
C SER A 51 26.39 13.13 -27.00
N SER A 52 25.47 12.32 -26.48
CA SER A 52 24.71 11.35 -27.29
C SER A 52 23.80 12.05 -28.32
N ILE A 53 24.04 11.78 -29.60
CA ILE A 53 23.27 12.37 -30.71
C ILE A 53 22.06 11.48 -31.01
N ILE A 54 20.85 12.05 -30.96
CA ILE A 54 19.64 11.36 -31.40
C ILE A 54 19.63 11.34 -32.95
N PRO A 55 19.55 10.18 -33.63
CA PRO A 55 19.67 10.10 -35.09
C PRO A 55 18.64 10.90 -35.90
N VAL A 56 17.51 11.27 -35.28
CA VAL A 56 16.51 12.17 -35.87
C VAL A 56 16.26 13.33 -34.88
N PRO A 57 16.95 14.48 -35.01
CA PRO A 57 16.82 15.61 -34.08
C PRO A 57 15.42 16.24 -34.03
N SER A 58 14.59 16.00 -35.04
CA SER A 58 13.19 16.45 -35.12
C SER A 58 12.18 15.46 -34.51
N ALA A 59 12.62 14.31 -33.99
CA ALA A 59 11.72 13.33 -33.38
C ALA A 59 11.15 13.86 -32.06
N GLN A 60 9.83 13.77 -31.89
CA GLN A 60 9.19 14.17 -30.63
C GLN A 60 9.56 13.18 -29.51
N THR A 61 10.19 13.69 -28.46
CA THR A 61 10.53 12.91 -27.27
C THR A 61 9.31 12.74 -26.37
N TYR A 62 9.19 11.56 -25.75
CA TYR A 62 8.09 11.21 -24.84
C TYR A 62 8.65 10.61 -23.55
N ASP A 63 8.32 11.23 -22.43
CA ASP A 63 8.83 10.93 -21.08
C ASP A 63 8.41 9.54 -20.54
N ASN A 64 7.48 8.85 -21.20
CA ASN A 64 7.09 7.47 -20.90
C ASN A 64 6.43 6.78 -22.09
N ILE A 65 6.44 5.44 -22.05
CA ILE A 65 5.89 4.54 -23.09
C ILE A 65 4.40 4.82 -23.34
N THR A 66 3.61 5.07 -22.29
CA THR A 66 2.17 5.35 -22.40
C THR A 66 1.89 6.62 -23.22
N LYS A 67 2.71 7.66 -23.07
CA LYS A 67 2.61 8.93 -23.84
C LYS A 67 2.95 8.70 -25.32
N TYR A 68 3.95 7.89 -25.61
CA TYR A 68 4.34 7.47 -26.97
C TYR A 68 3.25 6.61 -27.64
N GLU A 69 2.75 5.58 -26.95
CA GLU A 69 1.64 4.75 -27.44
C GLU A 69 0.38 5.56 -27.72
N ALA A 70 0.03 6.50 -26.82
CA ALA A 70 -1.14 7.35 -26.99
C ALA A 70 -1.00 8.28 -28.21
N ALA A 71 0.19 8.84 -28.45
CA ALA A 71 0.48 9.65 -29.64
C ALA A 71 0.31 8.83 -30.93
N ILE A 72 0.89 7.62 -31.00
CA ILE A 72 0.72 6.70 -32.15
C ILE A 72 -0.75 6.32 -32.37
N LYS A 73 -1.49 6.09 -31.28
CA LYS A 73 -2.92 5.72 -31.33
C LYS A 73 -3.85 6.93 -31.56
N GLY A 74 -3.31 8.13 -31.77
CA GLY A 74 -4.08 9.37 -31.97
C GLY A 74 -4.85 9.84 -30.73
N VAL A 75 -4.60 9.25 -29.56
CA VAL A 75 -5.32 9.53 -28.31
C VAL A 75 -4.67 10.71 -27.60
N ILE A 76 -5.24 11.90 -27.77
CA ILE A 76 -4.76 13.12 -27.10
C ILE A 76 -5.03 13.02 -25.59
N ILE A 77 -4.04 12.59 -24.82
CA ILE A 77 -4.05 12.69 -23.35
C ILE A 77 -3.94 14.18 -22.97
N LYS A 78 -5.10 14.84 -22.82
CA LYS A 78 -5.19 16.21 -22.33
C LYS A 78 -4.79 16.28 -20.86
N HIS A 79 -3.53 16.61 -20.60
CA HIS A 79 -3.13 17.08 -19.27
C HIS A 79 -3.77 18.46 -19.00
N HIS A 80 -4.37 18.62 -17.82
CA HIS A 80 -4.74 19.94 -17.32
C HIS A 80 -3.46 20.70 -16.94
N ASN A 81 -2.92 21.45 -17.90
CA ASN A 81 -1.79 22.34 -17.68
C ASN A 81 -2.20 23.45 -16.70
N LYS A 82 -1.85 23.26 -15.41
CA LYS A 82 -1.92 24.32 -14.41
C LYS A 82 -0.76 25.27 -14.69
N SER A 83 -1.03 26.34 -15.44
CA SER A 83 -0.05 27.35 -15.82
C SER A 83 0.68 27.89 -14.59
N LYS A 84 1.99 27.65 -14.53
CA LYS A 84 2.90 28.33 -13.61
C LYS A 84 3.83 29.21 -14.44
N ASP A 85 3.71 30.51 -14.27
CA ASP A 85 4.72 31.45 -14.73
C ASP A 85 6.07 31.14 -14.07
N VAL A 86 7.13 31.19 -14.87
CA VAL A 86 8.49 30.97 -14.40
C VAL A 86 9.01 32.29 -13.83
N SER A 87 9.08 32.39 -12.52
CA SER A 87 9.95 33.35 -11.83
C SER A 87 10.86 32.59 -10.88
N ASN A 88 12.15 32.94 -10.90
CA ASN A 88 13.22 32.07 -10.43
C ASN A 88 13.46 32.24 -8.92
N LYS A 89 13.47 31.14 -8.16
CA LYS A 89 14.20 31.02 -6.87
C LYS A 89 14.26 29.59 -6.36
N GLU A 90 15.49 29.09 -6.25
CA GLU A 90 15.84 27.90 -5.49
C GLU A 90 15.65 28.17 -3.98
N LYS A 91 15.24 27.14 -3.21
CA LYS A 91 16.00 26.58 -2.06
C LYS A 91 15.15 25.66 -1.17
N SER A 92 15.88 24.85 -0.40
CA SER A 92 15.46 24.25 0.88
C SER A 92 14.35 23.18 0.82
N VAL A 93 14.76 21.91 0.65
CA VAL A 93 13.99 20.76 1.13
C VAL A 93 13.76 20.91 2.64
N LYS A 94 12.51 21.20 3.04
CA LYS A 94 12.03 21.01 4.42
C LYS A 94 10.62 20.45 4.39
N GLN A 95 10.44 19.28 5.00
CA GLN A 95 9.13 18.73 5.28
C GLN A 95 8.48 19.61 6.36
N HIS A 96 7.40 20.32 6.01
CA HIS A 96 6.51 20.91 7.00
C HIS A 96 5.07 20.46 6.74
N ILE A 97 4.63 19.50 7.55
CA ILE A 97 3.22 19.27 7.83
C ILE A 97 2.72 20.55 8.50
N LEU A 98 1.80 21.27 7.86
CA LEU A 98 1.21 22.48 8.42
C LEU A 98 -0.22 22.67 7.89
N LEU A 99 -1.18 22.21 8.70
CA LEU A 99 -2.59 22.53 8.51
C LEU A 99 -2.75 24.06 8.58
N HIS A 100 -3.20 24.69 7.50
CA HIS A 100 -3.62 26.08 7.52
C HIS A 100 -5.14 26.14 7.58
N GLN A 101 -5.65 26.86 8.58
CA GLN A 101 -7.07 27.04 8.84
C GLN A 101 -7.61 28.19 7.99
N ASP A 102 -7.70 27.98 6.68
CA ASP A 102 -8.19 28.99 5.73
C ASP A 102 -9.74 29.05 5.71
N SER A 103 -10.31 29.51 6.83
CA SER A 103 -11.72 29.86 6.95
C SER A 103 -12.06 31.03 6.00
N ASN A 104 -12.53 30.68 4.79
CA ASN A 104 -13.29 31.48 3.81
C ASN A 104 -13.29 30.83 2.40
N ALA A 105 -12.59 29.70 2.18
CA ALA A 105 -12.50 29.03 0.88
C ALA A 105 -13.54 27.92 0.62
N GLU A 106 -14.57 27.78 1.46
CA GLU A 106 -15.32 26.52 1.60
C GLU A 106 -16.36 26.24 0.49
N GLU A 107 -17.17 27.22 0.09
CA GLU A 107 -18.38 26.96 -0.73
C GLU A 107 -18.12 26.41 -2.15
N LYS A 108 -16.92 26.65 -2.71
CA LYS A 108 -16.56 26.17 -4.05
C LYS A 108 -15.91 24.79 -4.02
N ASN A 109 -14.96 24.56 -3.11
CA ASN A 109 -14.25 23.27 -3.00
C ASN A 109 -15.16 22.11 -2.54
N GLN A 110 -16.20 22.39 -1.74
CA GLN A 110 -17.16 21.36 -1.30
C GLN A 110 -17.90 20.67 -2.46
N ARG A 111 -18.05 21.33 -3.62
CA ARG A 111 -18.87 20.81 -4.74
C ARG A 111 -18.16 19.72 -5.52
N ASP A 112 -16.86 19.86 -5.73
CA ASP A 112 -16.04 18.87 -6.43
C ASP A 112 -15.69 17.68 -5.53
N LEU A 113 -15.45 17.91 -4.22
CA LEU A 113 -15.32 16.86 -3.22
C LEU A 113 -16.57 15.97 -3.10
N LYS A 114 -17.77 16.56 -3.26
CA LYS A 114 -19.06 15.83 -3.26
C LYS A 114 -19.17 14.75 -4.34
N ASN A 115 -18.36 14.81 -5.39
CA ASN A 115 -18.39 13.87 -6.51
C ASN A 115 -17.35 12.73 -6.39
N TYR A 116 -16.55 12.69 -5.32
CA TYR A 116 -15.55 11.65 -5.12
C TYR A 116 -16.20 10.32 -4.70
N ARG A 117 -16.22 9.34 -5.61
CA ARG A 117 -16.97 8.07 -5.50
C ARG A 117 -16.30 7.03 -4.58
N ASN A 118 -16.21 7.35 -3.30
CA ASN A 118 -15.73 6.50 -2.21
C ASN A 118 -16.51 5.18 -2.06
N VAL A 119 -15.91 4.20 -1.38
CA VAL A 119 -16.60 2.96 -0.97
C VAL A 119 -17.76 3.30 -0.01
N LEU A 120 -17.54 4.22 0.94
CA LEU A 120 -18.58 4.68 1.88
C LEU A 120 -19.84 5.19 1.17
N SER A 121 -19.68 6.04 0.14
CA SER A 121 -20.82 6.55 -0.64
C SER A 121 -21.40 5.54 -1.63
N ARG A 122 -20.71 4.42 -1.91
CA ARG A 122 -21.28 3.27 -2.64
C ARG A 122 -22.09 2.34 -1.73
N MET A 123 -21.69 2.16 -0.47
CA MET A 123 -22.46 1.35 0.49
C MET A 123 -23.87 1.91 0.69
N GLY A 124 -23.99 3.22 0.97
CA GLY A 124 -25.29 3.89 1.12
C GLY A 124 -26.10 4.08 -0.16
N ASN A 125 -25.57 3.64 -1.32
CA ASN A 125 -26.29 3.58 -2.60
C ASN A 125 -26.32 2.13 -3.15
N SER A 126 -26.18 1.13 -2.27
CA SER A 126 -26.27 -0.27 -2.67
C SER A 126 -27.72 -0.67 -2.95
N LEU A 127 -27.92 -1.69 -3.78
CA LEU A 127 -29.25 -2.17 -4.17
C LEU A 127 -29.28 -3.70 -4.19
N GLY A 128 -30.47 -4.28 -4.04
CA GLY A 128 -30.67 -5.73 -3.99
C GLY A 128 -29.99 -6.37 -2.76
N PRO A 129 -29.28 -7.50 -2.91
CA PRO A 129 -28.79 -8.27 -1.76
C PRO A 129 -27.68 -7.54 -0.96
N LEU A 130 -26.98 -6.58 -1.57
CA LEU A 130 -26.01 -5.74 -0.84
C LEU A 130 -26.70 -4.76 0.12
N GLN A 131 -27.95 -4.37 -0.14
CA GLN A 131 -28.71 -3.54 0.79
C GLN A 131 -29.06 -4.28 2.09
N VAL A 132 -29.14 -5.61 2.06
CA VAL A 132 -29.28 -6.42 3.29
C VAL A 132 -28.02 -6.28 4.16
N LEU A 133 -26.82 -6.25 3.56
CA LEU A 133 -25.57 -5.97 4.28
C LEU A 133 -25.49 -4.54 4.79
N TYR A 134 -25.99 -3.56 4.03
CA TYR A 134 -26.09 -2.18 4.51
C TYR A 134 -26.99 -2.08 5.75
N ASN A 135 -28.18 -2.65 5.68
CA ASN A 135 -29.11 -2.68 6.81
C ASN A 135 -28.46 -3.38 8.03
N CYS A 136 -27.73 -4.49 7.83
CA CYS A 136 -27.00 -5.17 8.92
C CYS A 136 -25.85 -4.33 9.52
N MET A 137 -25.16 -3.53 8.70
CA MET A 137 -24.11 -2.60 9.14
C MET A 137 -24.69 -1.44 9.96
N GLU A 138 -25.78 -0.83 9.48
CA GLU A 138 -26.44 0.31 10.10
C GLU A 138 -27.13 -0.06 11.42
N THR A 139 -27.88 -1.18 11.44
CA THR A 139 -28.55 -1.69 12.64
C THR A 139 -27.64 -2.52 13.56
N LYS A 140 -26.36 -2.72 13.18
CA LYS A 140 -25.39 -3.60 13.86
C LYS A 140 -25.96 -4.99 14.18
N LEU A 141 -26.60 -5.63 13.20
CA LEU A 141 -27.00 -7.02 13.28
C LEU A 141 -25.80 -7.98 13.16
N ARG A 142 -25.85 -9.07 13.91
CA ARG A 142 -24.83 -10.12 13.91
C ARG A 142 -25.06 -11.04 12.71
N ILE A 143 -24.03 -11.26 11.90
CA ILE A 143 -24.10 -12.11 10.69
C ILE A 143 -23.21 -13.34 10.83
N LYS A 144 -23.56 -14.40 10.11
CA LYS A 144 -22.80 -15.66 10.00
C LYS A 144 -22.25 -15.80 8.58
N VAL A 145 -20.95 -15.60 8.41
CA VAL A 145 -20.23 -15.70 7.13
C VAL A 145 -19.60 -17.08 7.01
N PHE A 146 -20.04 -17.89 6.06
CA PHE A 146 -19.44 -19.20 5.76
C PHE A 146 -18.28 -19.06 4.79
N THR A 147 -17.11 -19.59 5.16
CA THR A 147 -15.89 -19.46 4.37
C THR A 147 -15.62 -20.69 3.51
N ARG A 148 -15.14 -20.48 2.29
CA ARG A 148 -14.82 -21.53 1.32
C ARG A 148 -13.44 -22.14 1.58
N SER A 149 -13.34 -23.45 1.32
CA SER A 149 -12.12 -24.23 1.19
C SER A 149 -11.90 -24.65 -0.27
N ALA A 150 -10.72 -25.18 -0.59
CA ALA A 150 -10.44 -25.75 -1.92
C ALA A 150 -11.43 -26.89 -2.31
N ARG A 151 -11.99 -27.58 -1.31
CA ARG A 151 -13.03 -28.61 -1.47
C ARG A 151 -14.09 -28.47 -0.37
N GLY A 152 -15.12 -27.65 -0.60
CA GLY A 152 -16.25 -27.44 0.32
C GLY A 152 -16.11 -26.20 1.21
N ILE A 153 -16.77 -26.22 2.37
CA ILE A 153 -16.73 -25.15 3.39
C ILE A 153 -15.58 -25.40 4.38
N ARG A 154 -14.90 -24.33 4.81
CA ARG A 154 -13.80 -24.35 5.79
C ARG A 154 -14.30 -24.20 7.24
N GLY A 155 -15.32 -23.37 7.42
CA GLY A 155 -15.86 -22.97 8.72
C GLY A 155 -16.81 -21.80 8.57
N PHE A 156 -17.09 -21.11 9.68
CA PHE A 156 -17.89 -19.89 9.69
C PHE A 156 -17.30 -18.85 10.65
N ILE A 157 -17.70 -17.60 10.44
CA ILE A 157 -17.38 -16.46 11.30
C ILE A 157 -18.71 -15.83 11.72
N GLU A 158 -18.89 -15.59 13.00
CA GLU A 158 -19.96 -14.72 13.51
C GLU A 158 -19.37 -13.37 13.87
N ALA A 159 -19.95 -12.28 13.35
CA ALA A 159 -19.42 -10.93 13.52
C ALA A 159 -20.49 -9.86 13.22
N TYR A 160 -20.19 -8.60 13.55
CA TYR A 160 -20.91 -7.43 13.03
C TYR A 160 -20.23 -6.89 11.77
N VAL A 161 -21.00 -6.26 10.88
CA VAL A 161 -20.44 -5.58 9.70
C VAL A 161 -19.95 -4.18 10.07
N ALA A 162 -18.72 -3.87 9.70
CA ALA A 162 -18.12 -2.54 9.80
C ALA A 162 -18.11 -1.81 8.44
N ALA A 163 -17.84 -2.54 7.36
CA ALA A 163 -17.97 -2.06 5.98
C ALA A 163 -18.05 -3.24 4.99
N PHE A 164 -18.52 -2.97 3.77
CA PHE A 164 -18.53 -3.92 2.66
C PHE A 164 -18.22 -3.25 1.31
N ASP A 165 -17.89 -4.03 0.30
CA ASP A 165 -17.71 -3.59 -1.09
C ASP A 165 -18.44 -4.50 -2.08
N LYS A 166 -18.65 -4.02 -3.31
CA LYS A 166 -19.29 -4.75 -4.44
C LYS A 166 -18.67 -6.13 -4.71
N HIS A 167 -17.42 -6.33 -4.33
CA HIS A 167 -16.68 -7.59 -4.46
C HIS A 167 -16.93 -8.57 -3.29
N TRP A 168 -17.88 -8.27 -2.40
CA TRP A 168 -18.16 -9.00 -1.15
C TRP A 168 -16.99 -9.04 -0.18
N ASN A 169 -16.01 -8.13 -0.31
CA ASN A 169 -15.03 -7.89 0.74
C ASN A 169 -15.75 -7.28 1.94
N LEU A 170 -15.54 -7.83 3.14
CA LEU A 170 -16.17 -7.39 4.38
C LEU A 170 -15.10 -6.96 5.39
N ALA A 171 -15.25 -5.78 5.98
CA ALA A 171 -14.62 -5.45 7.25
C ALA A 171 -15.60 -5.81 8.38
N LEU A 172 -15.12 -6.56 9.36
CA LEU A 172 -15.92 -7.18 10.42
C LEU A 172 -15.38 -6.81 11.81
N GLU A 173 -16.29 -6.69 12.77
CA GLU A 173 -16.05 -6.37 14.20
C GLU A 173 -16.61 -7.51 15.09
N ASP A 174 -15.98 -7.76 16.26
CA ASP A 174 -16.33 -8.87 17.18
C ASP A 174 -16.40 -10.23 16.46
N CYS A 175 -15.29 -10.63 15.83
CA CYS A 175 -15.26 -11.83 15.00
C CYS A 175 -15.02 -13.09 15.83
N THR A 176 -16.01 -13.96 15.90
CA THR A 176 -15.88 -15.32 16.40
C THR A 176 -15.69 -16.30 15.23
N GLU A 177 -14.45 -16.57 14.82
CA GLU A 177 -14.15 -17.59 13.79
C GLU A 177 -14.23 -18.98 14.41
N THR A 178 -14.97 -19.90 13.79
CA THR A 178 -14.99 -21.34 14.12
C THR A 178 -14.66 -22.17 12.88
N TRP A 179 -13.61 -22.99 12.95
CA TRP A 179 -13.13 -23.82 11.84
C TRP A 179 -12.62 -25.18 12.32
N THR A 180 -12.58 -26.16 11.43
CA THR A 180 -12.12 -27.53 11.76
C THR A 180 -10.79 -27.83 11.06
N ARG A 181 -9.82 -28.41 11.79
CA ARG A 181 -8.55 -28.90 11.21
C ARG A 181 -8.28 -30.36 11.60
N LYS A 182 -7.42 -31.04 10.84
CA LYS A 182 -6.93 -32.38 11.20
C LYS A 182 -5.91 -32.29 12.32
N ILE A 183 -6.04 -33.14 13.34
CA ILE A 183 -5.16 -33.15 14.51
C ILE A 183 -3.78 -33.67 14.08
N LYS A 184 -2.76 -32.79 14.08
CA LYS A 184 -1.37 -33.17 13.81
C LYS A 184 -0.64 -33.46 15.13
N ARG A 185 -0.84 -34.67 15.69
CA ARG A 185 -0.01 -35.16 16.79
C ARG A 185 1.42 -35.34 16.27
N LYS A 186 2.33 -34.41 16.59
CA LYS A 186 3.77 -34.72 16.62
C LYS A 186 3.97 -35.72 17.77
N ALA A 187 4.71 -36.79 17.54
CA ALA A 187 5.24 -37.57 18.65
C ALA A 187 6.25 -36.68 19.42
N PRO A 188 6.27 -36.70 20.76
CA PRO A 188 7.32 -36.01 21.51
C PRO A 188 8.67 -36.66 21.16
N ALA A 189 9.64 -35.86 20.73
CA ALA A 189 10.91 -36.37 20.19
C ALA A 189 11.77 -37.10 21.24
N LEU A 190 11.62 -36.72 22.51
CA LEU A 190 12.04 -37.50 23.67
C LEU A 190 10.86 -37.57 24.66
N GLY A 191 10.72 -38.69 25.37
CA GLY A 191 9.50 -39.02 26.10
C GLY A 191 9.37 -38.36 27.48
N ALA A 192 8.59 -37.28 27.55
CA ALA A 192 7.87 -36.88 28.77
C ALA A 192 6.60 -36.08 28.38
N PRO A 193 5.49 -36.20 29.11
CA PRO A 193 4.40 -35.24 29.01
C PRO A 193 4.87 -33.93 29.67
N ILE A 194 5.01 -32.87 28.88
CA ILE A 194 5.19 -31.51 29.40
C ILE A 194 3.93 -31.16 30.21
N LYS A 195 4.11 -30.65 31.43
CA LYS A 195 2.98 -30.23 32.27
C LYS A 195 2.30 -29.01 31.65
N LEU A 196 0.98 -28.89 31.87
CA LEU A 196 0.17 -27.84 31.25
C LEU A 196 0.46 -26.43 31.81
N ASP A 197 1.22 -26.36 32.91
CA ASP A 197 1.44 -25.16 33.71
C ASP A 197 2.50 -24.21 33.13
N ASP A 198 3.40 -24.72 32.26
CA ASP A 198 4.53 -23.96 31.68
C ASP A 198 4.21 -23.29 30.33
N ILE A 199 2.94 -23.23 29.91
CA ILE A 199 2.54 -22.48 28.72
C ILE A 199 2.48 -20.99 29.08
N ILE A 200 3.57 -20.28 28.79
CA ILE A 200 3.62 -18.81 28.79
C ILE A 200 2.48 -18.30 27.87
N GLU A 201 1.52 -17.56 28.42
CA GLU A 201 0.52 -16.88 27.60
C GLU A 201 1.18 -15.69 26.89
N GLU A 202 1.67 -15.90 25.67
CA GLU A 202 2.01 -14.82 24.74
C GLU A 202 0.73 -14.01 24.44
N GLU A 203 0.56 -12.88 25.12
CA GLU A 203 -0.65 -12.03 25.05
C GLU A 203 -1.03 -11.60 23.61
N ASP A 204 -0.05 -11.56 22.72
CA ASP A 204 -0.18 -11.16 21.31
C ASP A 204 -0.78 -12.27 20.40
N VAL A 205 -0.98 -13.48 20.92
CA VAL A 205 -1.56 -14.62 20.17
C VAL A 205 -3.05 -14.80 20.52
N PRO A 206 -3.99 -14.60 19.58
CA PRO A 206 -5.43 -14.61 19.88
C PRO A 206 -5.89 -16.00 20.35
N LYS A 207 -6.34 -16.06 21.62
CA LYS A 207 -6.65 -17.28 22.39
C LYS A 207 -7.54 -18.25 21.62
N VAL A 208 -6.97 -19.40 21.24
CA VAL A 208 -7.65 -20.44 20.45
C VAL A 208 -8.26 -21.49 21.38
N ILE A 209 -9.59 -21.55 21.43
CA ILE A 209 -10.36 -22.49 22.25
C ILE A 209 -10.76 -23.68 21.39
N VAL A 210 -10.41 -24.90 21.80
CA VAL A 210 -10.92 -26.12 21.14
C VAL A 210 -12.35 -26.38 21.63
N LYS A 211 -13.32 -26.36 20.71
CA LYS A 211 -14.74 -26.64 21.01
C LYS A 211 -15.05 -28.13 21.07
N GLU A 212 -14.44 -28.90 20.16
CA GLU A 212 -14.82 -30.30 19.93
C GLU A 212 -13.67 -31.09 19.31
N THR A 213 -13.46 -32.33 19.77
CA THR A 213 -12.35 -33.20 19.36
C THR A 213 -12.87 -34.51 18.74
N ASN A 214 -13.36 -34.43 17.51
CA ASN A 214 -13.82 -35.58 16.72
C ASN A 214 -12.64 -36.44 16.18
N GLY A 215 -11.88 -37.05 17.10
CA GLY A 215 -10.93 -38.16 16.89
C GLY A 215 -9.72 -37.89 15.99
N LYS A 216 -9.96 -37.63 14.70
CA LYS A 216 -8.98 -37.26 13.66
C LYS A 216 -9.01 -35.76 13.34
N THR A 217 -10.05 -35.05 13.79
CA THR A 217 -10.28 -33.62 13.55
C THR A 217 -10.66 -32.91 14.84
N GLU A 218 -10.19 -31.67 14.99
CA GLU A 218 -10.53 -30.78 16.09
C GLU A 218 -11.16 -29.50 15.52
N THR A 219 -12.27 -29.07 16.11
CA THR A 219 -12.97 -27.81 15.78
C THR A 219 -12.52 -26.76 16.78
N LEU A 220 -11.94 -25.68 16.27
CA LEU A 220 -11.39 -24.60 17.06
C LEU A 220 -12.24 -23.35 16.87
N MET A 221 -12.27 -22.53 17.90
CA MET A 221 -12.79 -21.17 17.90
C MET A 221 -11.68 -20.20 18.29
N ARG A 222 -11.65 -19.02 17.68
CA ARG A 222 -10.90 -17.87 18.20
C ARG A 222 -11.75 -16.63 18.13
N HIS A 223 -11.56 -15.73 19.08
CA HIS A 223 -12.05 -14.35 18.98
C HIS A 223 -11.00 -13.49 18.26
N VAL A 224 -11.46 -12.53 17.46
CA VAL A 224 -10.65 -11.50 16.81
C VAL A 224 -11.43 -10.19 16.86
N SER A 225 -10.82 -9.13 17.38
CA SER A 225 -11.50 -7.84 17.57
C SER A 225 -11.99 -7.23 16.24
N GLN A 226 -11.14 -7.26 15.21
CA GLN A 226 -11.44 -6.80 13.86
C GLN A 226 -10.84 -7.75 12.81
N MET A 227 -11.51 -7.92 11.67
CA MET A 227 -11.01 -8.74 10.56
C MET A 227 -11.48 -8.23 9.19
N LEU A 228 -10.55 -8.13 8.24
CA LEU A 228 -10.86 -7.91 6.83
C LEU A 228 -10.92 -9.26 6.11
N LEU A 229 -12.06 -9.58 5.50
CA LEU A 229 -12.29 -10.83 4.79
C LEU A 229 -12.54 -10.57 3.30
N ARG A 230 -11.87 -11.33 2.44
CA ARG A 230 -11.93 -11.20 0.98
C ARG A 230 -13.14 -11.95 0.43
N GLY A 231 -13.98 -11.29 -0.38
CA GLY A 231 -15.25 -11.85 -0.85
C GLY A 231 -15.15 -13.13 -1.68
N GLU A 232 -14.02 -13.32 -2.36
CA GLU A 232 -13.63 -14.58 -3.05
C GLU A 232 -13.65 -15.82 -2.13
N GLN A 233 -13.47 -15.61 -0.81
CA GLN A 233 -13.48 -16.65 0.21
C GLN A 233 -14.86 -16.83 0.86
N ILE A 234 -15.86 -16.00 0.55
CA ILE A 234 -17.23 -16.16 1.06
C ILE A 234 -17.98 -17.17 0.19
N ALA A 235 -18.68 -18.08 0.85
CA ALA A 235 -19.64 -18.98 0.20
C ALA A 235 -21.08 -18.50 0.40
N ILE A 236 -21.46 -18.20 1.65
CA ILE A 236 -22.82 -17.81 2.05
C ILE A 236 -22.71 -16.81 3.20
N ILE A 237 -23.63 -15.84 3.26
CA ILE A 237 -23.86 -14.99 4.44
C ILE A 237 -25.29 -15.24 4.91
N VAL A 238 -25.47 -15.44 6.22
CA VAL A 238 -26.78 -15.59 6.87
C VAL A 238 -26.90 -14.51 7.94
N VAL A 239 -28.03 -13.80 8.00
CA VAL A 239 -28.32 -12.86 9.09
C VAL A 239 -28.80 -13.68 10.30
N ILE A 240 -28.27 -13.39 11.49
CA ILE A 240 -28.79 -13.94 12.75
C ILE A 240 -29.77 -12.92 13.33
N HIS A 241 -30.96 -13.40 13.72
CA HIS A 241 -31.96 -12.69 14.50
C HIS A 241 -32.07 -13.32 15.89
#